data_AF-A0A1B8TAX9-F1
#
_entry.id   AF-A0A1B8TAX9-F1
#
_cell.length_a   1.000
_cell.length_b   1.000
_cell.length_c   1.000
_cell.angle_alpha   90.00
_cell.angle_beta   90.00
_cell.angle_gamma   90.00
#
_symmetry.space_group_name_H-M   'P 1'
#
loop_
_entity.id
_entity.type
_entity.pdbx_description
1 polymer ?
#
loop_
_entity_poly.entity_id
_entity_poly.type
_entity_poly.pdbx_seq_one_letter_code
_entity_poly.pdbx_strand_id
1 'polypeptide(L)'
;MDSTVRDRRIAAAIPLVTLPVIYVSLWFIPLLVLGYLLLGRRAPPLVREVTLRVLDLYLSLALIFVAVVLLIGSLGVVANDGEIKLWPQIKSVLVLVFSLLITGYVLVSSAFSVVRAWRGQLHDPKLSMGILQALRGRPRAAA
;
A
#
# COMPACT_ATOMS: atom_id res chain seq x y z
N MET A 1 14.20 -18.21 -8.77
CA MET A 1 12.86 -18.44 -9.36
C MET A 1 13.01 -18.37 -10.85
N ASP A 2 12.82 -19.51 -11.53
CA ASP A 2 12.73 -19.48 -12.99
C ASP A 2 11.43 -18.77 -13.36
N SER A 3 11.57 -17.63 -14.04
CA SER A 3 10.47 -16.78 -14.47
C SER A 3 10.69 -16.44 -15.94
N THR A 4 9.68 -16.64 -16.77
CA THR A 4 9.78 -16.23 -18.17
C THR A 4 9.76 -14.71 -18.30
N VAL A 5 10.22 -14.18 -19.43
CA VAL A 5 10.14 -12.73 -19.74
C VAL A 5 8.69 -12.23 -19.67
N ARG A 6 7.73 -13.08 -20.04
CA ARG A 6 6.29 -12.81 -19.94
C ARG A 6 5.85 -12.63 -18.49
N ASP A 7 6.30 -13.50 -17.58
CA ASP A 7 5.95 -13.43 -16.15
C ASP A 7 6.49 -12.16 -15.49
N ARG A 8 7.70 -11.74 -15.88
CA ARG A 8 8.31 -10.48 -15.40
C ARG A 8 7.54 -9.26 -15.86
N ARG A 9 7.05 -9.25 -17.11
CA ARG A 9 6.20 -8.16 -17.64
C ARG A 9 4.85 -8.10 -16.92
N ILE A 10 4.21 -9.24 -16.70
CA ILE A 10 2.93 -9.31 -15.97
C ILE A 10 3.13 -8.84 -14.52
N ALA A 11 4.17 -9.30 -13.83
CA ALA A 11 4.47 -8.90 -12.47
C ALA A 11 4.76 -7.39 -12.35
N ALA A 12 5.49 -6.81 -13.30
CA ALA A 12 5.75 -5.37 -13.34
C ALA A 12 4.49 -4.53 -13.64
N ALA A 13 3.50 -5.09 -14.35
CA ALA A 13 2.24 -4.43 -14.61
C ALA A 13 1.34 -4.32 -13.37
N ILE A 14 1.44 -5.26 -12.41
CA ILE A 14 0.62 -5.26 -11.19
C ILE A 14 0.64 -3.91 -10.43
N PRO A 15 1.80 -3.38 -9.99
CA PRO A 15 1.84 -2.09 -9.28
C PRO A 15 1.36 -0.91 -10.13
N LEU A 16 1.45 -1.00 -11.47
CA LEU A 16 0.96 0.05 -12.38
C LEU A 16 -0.55 0.02 -12.53
N VAL A 17 -1.15 -1.17 -12.61
CA VAL A 17 -2.61 -1.34 -12.78
C VAL A 17 -3.36 -1.08 -11.47
N THR A 18 -2.74 -1.42 -10.34
CA THR A 18 -3.37 -1.24 -9.01
C THR A 18 -3.29 0.20 -8.49
N LEU A 19 -2.30 0.97 -8.93
CA LEU A 19 -2.13 2.40 -8.61
C LEU A 19 -3.39 3.26 -8.90
N PRO A 20 -3.94 3.28 -10.14
CA PRO A 20 -5.12 4.09 -10.44
C PRO A 20 -6.36 3.61 -9.68
N VAL A 21 -6.49 2.30 -9.41
CA VAL A 21 -7.63 1.76 -8.66
C VAL A 21 -7.67 2.34 -7.25
N ILE A 22 -6.52 2.45 -6.59
CA ILE A 22 -6.43 2.99 -5.23
C ILE A 22 -6.45 4.51 -5.21
N TYR A 23 -5.93 5.15 -6.27
CA TYR A 23 -6.07 6.59 -6.44
C TYR A 23 -7.54 7.02 -6.48
N VAL A 24 -8.41 6.25 -7.15
CA VAL A 24 -9.85 6.52 -7.18
C VAL A 24 -10.47 6.33 -5.80
N SER A 25 -10.15 5.22 -5.11
CA SER A 25 -10.63 5.02 -3.74
C SER A 25 -9.85 3.92 -3.01
N LEU A 26 -9.44 4.24 -1.77
CA LEU A 26 -8.88 3.26 -0.82
C LEU A 26 -9.89 2.13 -0.49
N TRP A 27 -11.19 2.36 -0.69
CA TRP A 27 -12.23 1.35 -0.46
C TRP A 27 -12.23 0.22 -1.50
N PHE A 28 -11.44 0.31 -2.56
CA PHE A 28 -11.24 -0.80 -3.49
C PHE A 28 -10.23 -1.84 -3.01
N ILE A 29 -9.56 -1.65 -1.87
CA ILE A 29 -8.62 -2.65 -1.32
C ILE A 29 -9.25 -4.04 -1.18
N PRO A 30 -10.47 -4.22 -0.62
CA PRO A 30 -11.15 -5.52 -0.59
C PRO A 30 -11.35 -6.13 -1.97
N LEU A 31 -11.67 -5.32 -2.98
CA LEU A 31 -11.81 -5.78 -4.37
C LEU A 31 -10.48 -6.26 -4.95
N LEU A 32 -9.38 -5.55 -4.66
CA LEU A 32 -8.04 -5.95 -5.08
C LEU A 32 -7.59 -7.24 -4.38
N VAL A 33 -7.92 -7.42 -3.10
CA VAL A 33 -7.71 -8.68 -2.36
C VAL A 33 -8.54 -9.81 -2.97
N LEU A 34 -9.79 -9.57 -3.34
CA LEU A 34 -10.63 -10.55 -4.03
C LEU A 34 -10.02 -10.94 -5.39
N GLY A 35 -9.55 -9.97 -6.16
CA GLY A 35 -8.85 -10.19 -7.43
C GLY A 35 -7.61 -11.07 -7.26
N TYR A 36 -6.86 -10.88 -6.16
CA TYR A 36 -5.74 -11.75 -5.81
C TYR A 36 -6.14 -13.18 -5.48
N LEU A 37 -7.23 -13.39 -4.73
CA LEU A 37 -7.74 -14.72 -4.43
C LEU A 37 -8.14 -15.46 -5.71
N LEU A 38 -8.76 -14.76 -6.66
CA LEU A 38 -9.09 -15.31 -7.98
C LEU A 38 -7.84 -15.63 -8.82
N LEU A 39 -6.79 -14.81 -8.73
CA LEU A 39 -5.51 -15.05 -9.39
C LEU A 39 -4.74 -16.25 -8.80
N GLY A 40 -4.96 -16.54 -7.51
CA GLY A 40 -4.12 -17.40 -6.68
C GLY A 40 -3.95 -18.85 -7.14
N ARG A 41 -4.82 -19.36 -8.02
CA ARG A 41 -4.72 -20.71 -8.61
C ARG A 41 -4.10 -20.77 -10.01
N ARG A 42 -4.01 -19.64 -10.73
CA ARG A 42 -3.58 -19.62 -12.15
C ARG A 42 -2.33 -18.77 -12.41
N ALA A 43 -1.96 -17.89 -11.49
CA ALA A 43 -0.84 -16.99 -11.69
C ALA A 43 0.52 -17.67 -11.41
N PRO A 44 1.57 -17.32 -12.18
CA PRO A 44 2.95 -17.71 -11.87
C PRO A 44 3.36 -17.27 -10.46
N PRO A 45 4.29 -17.99 -9.80
CA PRO A 45 4.68 -17.70 -8.41
C PRO A 45 5.22 -16.28 -8.24
N LEU A 46 5.99 -15.76 -9.22
CA LEU A 46 6.49 -14.37 -9.18
C LEU A 46 5.36 -13.34 -9.17
N VAL A 47 4.36 -13.50 -10.04
CA VAL A 47 3.22 -12.60 -10.15
C VAL A 47 2.41 -12.63 -8.84
N ARG A 48 2.20 -13.82 -8.28
CA ARG A 48 1.45 -14.01 -7.03
C ARG A 48 2.16 -13.36 -5.84
N GLU A 49 3.48 -13.40 -5.77
CA GLU A 49 4.23 -12.77 -4.68
C GLU A 49 4.31 -11.26 -4.82
N VAL A 50 4.56 -10.74 -6.03
CA VAL A 50 4.53 -9.28 -6.27
C VAL A 50 3.15 -8.71 -5.96
N THR A 51 2.07 -9.38 -6.41
CA THR A 51 0.71 -8.94 -6.11
C THR A 51 0.42 -8.92 -4.63
N LEU A 52 0.83 -9.96 -3.89
CA LEU A 52 0.61 -10.02 -2.45
C LEU A 52 1.35 -8.90 -1.72
N ARG A 53 2.61 -8.60 -2.10
CA ARG A 53 3.40 -7.54 -1.47
C ARG A 53 2.85 -6.14 -1.77
N VAL A 54 2.38 -5.93 -3.00
CA VAL A 54 1.72 -4.68 -3.40
C VAL A 54 0.41 -4.48 -2.64
N LEU A 55 -0.43 -5.52 -2.54
CA LEU A 55 -1.65 -5.47 -1.73
C LEU A 55 -1.37 -5.20 -0.26
N ASP A 56 -0.35 -5.86 0.28
CA ASP A 56 0.01 -5.74 1.67
C ASP A 56 0.52 -4.33 2.01
N LEU A 57 1.27 -3.71 1.09
CA LEU A 57 1.60 -2.30 1.17
C LEU A 57 0.35 -1.42 1.24
N TYR A 58 -0.60 -1.63 0.33
CA TYR A 58 -1.81 -0.82 0.29
C TYR A 58 -2.69 -0.99 1.52
N LEU A 59 -2.82 -2.21 2.02
CA LEU A 59 -3.53 -2.48 3.27
C LEU A 59 -2.85 -1.78 4.45
N SER A 60 -1.52 -1.85 4.52
CA SER A 60 -0.74 -1.20 5.58
C SER A 60 -0.88 0.33 5.53
N LEU A 61 -0.82 0.91 4.33
CA LEU A 61 -1.03 2.34 4.13
C LEU A 61 -2.46 2.78 4.44
N ALA A 62 -3.47 1.95 4.14
CA ALA A 62 -4.85 2.24 4.53
C ALA A 62 -5.01 2.26 6.05
N LEU A 63 -4.38 1.33 6.77
CA LEU A 63 -4.38 1.35 8.23
C LEU A 63 -3.68 2.59 8.80
N ILE A 64 -2.52 2.96 8.24
CA ILE A 64 -1.82 4.19 8.60
C ILE A 64 -2.71 5.42 8.34
N PHE A 65 -3.38 5.47 7.18
CA PHE A 65 -4.30 6.55 6.84
C PHE A 65 -5.45 6.66 7.84
N VAL A 66 -6.10 5.54 8.18
CA VAL A 66 -7.16 5.50 9.19
C VAL A 66 -6.64 6.00 10.55
N ALA A 67 -5.45 5.54 10.97
CA ALA A 67 -4.84 5.97 12.22
C ALA A 67 -4.56 7.49 12.24
N VAL A 68 -4.03 8.05 11.15
CA VAL A 68 -3.78 9.50 11.01
C VAL A 68 -5.09 10.28 11.04
N VAL A 69 -6.13 9.81 10.34
CA VAL A 69 -7.45 10.48 10.36
C VAL A 69 -8.04 10.49 11.77
N LEU A 70 -7.95 9.37 12.51
CA LEU A 70 -8.40 9.29 13.89
C LEU A 70 -7.59 10.22 14.81
N LEU A 71 -6.27 10.28 14.63
CA LEU A 71 -5.38 11.18 15.38
C LEU A 71 -5.72 12.66 15.14
N ILE A 72 -5.90 13.04 13.88
CA ILE A 72 -6.30 14.42 13.52
C ILE A 72 -7.69 14.73 14.07
N GLY A 73 -8.61 13.76 14.01
CA GLY A 73 -9.95 13.88 14.57
C GLY A 73 -9.92 14.10 16.08
N SER A 74 -9.14 13.32 16.83
CA SER A 74 -9.03 13.45 18.29
C SER A 74 -8.37 14.76 18.70
N LEU A 75 -7.30 15.17 18.02
CA LEU A 75 -6.70 16.50 18.20
C LEU A 75 -7.72 17.61 17.96
N GLY A 76 -8.64 17.43 17.02
CA GLY A 76 -9.69 18.40 16.74
C GLY A 76 -10.74 18.54 17.83
N VAL A 77 -11.06 17.44 18.53
CA VAL A 77 -11.93 17.50 19.72
C VAL A 77 -11.23 18.32 20.80
N VAL A 78 -9.98 17.98 21.13
CA VAL A 78 -9.19 18.69 22.16
C VAL A 78 -8.99 20.16 21.80
N ALA A 79 -8.76 20.48 20.54
CA ALA A 79 -8.56 21.85 20.09
C ALA A 79 -9.85 22.69 20.16
N ASN A 80 -11.02 22.07 19.94
CA ASN A 80 -12.31 22.74 20.15
C ASN A 80 -12.56 23.00 21.63
N ASP A 81 -12.29 22.02 22.50
CA ASP A 81 -12.44 22.16 23.95
C ASP A 81 -11.47 23.22 24.51
N GLY A 82 -10.28 23.34 23.93
CA GLY A 82 -9.28 24.34 24.28
C GLY A 82 -9.41 25.69 23.56
N GLU A 83 -10.50 25.92 22.81
CA GLU A 83 -10.76 27.15 22.04
C GLU A 83 -9.61 27.61 21.11
N ILE A 84 -8.86 26.66 20.56
CA ILE A 84 -7.69 26.96 19.72
C ILE A 84 -8.16 27.45 18.34
N LYS A 85 -8.23 28.77 18.18
CA LYS A 85 -8.69 29.44 16.94
C LYS A 85 -7.88 29.08 15.68
N LEU A 86 -6.63 28.67 15.85
CA LEU A 86 -5.72 28.29 14.76
C LEU A 86 -5.85 26.83 14.31
N TRP A 87 -6.70 26.04 14.97
CA TRP A 87 -6.87 24.62 14.66
C TRP A 87 -7.22 24.32 13.18
N PRO A 88 -8.09 25.09 12.50
CA PRO A 88 -8.39 24.85 11.09
C PRO A 88 -7.14 24.92 10.18
N GLN A 89 -6.25 25.88 10.43
CA GLN A 89 -5.00 26.04 9.69
C GLN A 89 -4.04 24.88 9.98
N ILE A 90 -3.86 24.53 11.25
CA ILE A 90 -3.00 23.41 11.68
C ILE A 90 -3.48 22.11 11.05
N LYS A 91 -4.79 21.82 11.11
CA LYS A 91 -5.41 20.66 10.48
C LYS A 91 -5.13 20.62 8.98
N SER A 92 -5.30 21.73 8.27
CA SER A 92 -5.06 21.79 6.82
C SER A 92 -3.61 21.48 6.46
N VAL A 93 -2.65 22.05 7.20
CA VAL A 93 -1.22 21.79 7.00
C VAL A 93 -0.92 20.32 7.28
N LEU A 94 -1.45 19.77 8.37
CA LEU A 94 -1.21 18.38 8.77
C LEU A 94 -1.75 17.40 7.72
N VAL A 95 -2.98 17.61 7.25
CA VAL A 95 -3.57 16.83 6.15
C VAL A 95 -2.72 16.89 4.89
N LEU A 96 -2.25 18.09 4.52
CA LEU A 96 -1.42 18.28 3.32
C LEU A 96 -0.08 17.55 3.43
N VAL A 97 0.62 17.70 4.55
CA VAL A 97 1.91 17.04 4.80
C VAL A 97 1.76 15.52 4.77
N PHE A 98 0.79 14.96 5.49
CA PHE A 98 0.55 13.51 5.47
C PHE A 98 0.16 13.01 4.08
N SER A 99 -0.66 13.75 3.34
CA SER A 99 -1.05 13.39 1.97
C SER A 99 0.15 13.35 1.02
N LEU A 100 1.05 14.34 1.10
CA LEU A 100 2.28 14.37 0.31
C LEU A 100 3.22 13.22 0.67
N LEU A 101 3.40 12.93 1.96
CA LEU A 101 4.26 11.83 2.42
C LEU A 101 3.74 10.47 1.95
N ILE A 102 2.44 10.21 2.12
CA ILE A 102 1.80 8.95 1.69
C ILE A 102 1.89 8.81 0.16
N THR A 103 1.54 9.86 -0.58
CA THR A 103 1.57 9.85 -2.05
C THR A 103 3.00 9.63 -2.57
N GLY A 104 3.96 10.37 -2.04
CA GLY A 104 5.37 10.22 -2.39
C GLY A 104 5.89 8.81 -2.10
N TYR A 105 5.54 8.25 -0.94
CA TYR A 105 5.93 6.88 -0.59
C TYR A 105 5.33 5.84 -1.54
N VAL A 106 4.04 5.96 -1.88
CA VAL A 106 3.36 5.06 -2.82
C VAL A 106 4.03 5.09 -4.19
N LEU A 107 4.31 6.28 -4.72
CA LEU A 107 4.93 6.44 -6.04
C LEU A 107 6.35 5.87 -6.08
N VAL A 108 7.16 6.15 -5.05
CA VAL A 108 8.52 5.62 -4.97
C VAL A 108 8.48 4.10 -4.83
N SER A 109 7.65 3.57 -3.92
CA SER A 109 7.57 2.12 -3.69
C SER A 109 6.98 1.37 -4.89
N SER A 110 6.02 1.95 -5.62
CA SER A 110 5.51 1.37 -6.86
C SER A 110 6.58 1.34 -7.94
N ALA A 111 7.34 2.42 -8.14
CA ALA A 111 8.44 2.47 -9.10
C ALA A 111 9.51 1.42 -8.79
N PHE A 112 9.92 1.30 -7.53
CA PHE A 112 10.84 0.24 -7.10
C PHE A 112 10.25 -1.16 -7.31
N SER A 113 8.96 -1.35 -7.10
CA SER A 113 8.27 -2.63 -7.32
C SER A 113 8.25 -3.00 -8.80
N VAL A 114 7.97 -2.06 -9.71
CA VAL A 114 8.03 -2.24 -11.16
C VAL A 114 9.44 -2.66 -11.58
N VAL A 115 10.45 -1.87 -11.19
CA VAL A 115 11.85 -2.10 -11.58
C VAL A 115 12.37 -3.44 -11.09
N ARG A 116 12.09 -3.80 -9.82
CA ARG A 116 12.52 -5.08 -9.26
C ARG A 116 11.77 -6.26 -9.89
N ALA A 117 10.46 -6.14 -10.10
CA ALA A 117 9.67 -7.18 -10.77
C ALA A 117 10.17 -7.46 -12.19
N TRP A 118 10.59 -6.41 -12.92
CA TRP A 118 11.20 -6.56 -14.24
C TRP A 118 12.55 -7.29 -14.21
N ARG A 119 13.31 -7.13 -13.13
CA ARG A 119 14.55 -7.90 -12.88
C ARG A 119 14.30 -9.30 -12.34
N GLY A 120 13.03 -9.72 -12.19
CA GLY A 120 12.67 -11.01 -11.57
C GLY A 120 12.92 -11.05 -10.05
N GLN A 121 13.11 -9.89 -9.43
CA GLN A 121 13.35 -9.74 -8.01
C GLN A 121 12.08 -9.25 -7.30
N LEU A 122 11.98 -9.56 -6.01
CA LEU A 122 10.89 -9.06 -5.19
C LEU A 122 11.31 -7.75 -4.51
N HIS A 123 10.38 -6.79 -4.47
CA HIS A 123 10.52 -5.61 -3.62
C HIS A 123 9.81 -5.89 -2.31
N ASP A 124 10.47 -5.68 -1.16
CA ASP A 124 9.78 -5.62 0.13
C ASP A 124 9.60 -4.15 0.52
N PRO A 125 8.37 -3.63 0.48
CA PRO A 125 8.08 -2.29 0.97
C PRO A 125 8.32 -2.23 2.48
N LYS A 126 9.10 -1.24 2.93
CA LYS A 126 9.44 -1.06 4.35
C LYS A 126 8.21 -0.84 5.25
N LEU A 127 7.17 -0.15 4.74
CA LEU A 127 5.94 0.15 5.48
C LEU A 127 4.85 -0.90 5.28
N SER A 128 5.08 -1.92 4.45
CA SER A 128 4.18 -3.08 4.47
C SER A 128 4.37 -3.78 5.82
N MET A 129 3.28 -4.27 6.42
CA MET A 129 3.29 -4.94 7.73
C MET A 129 3.33 -6.46 7.62
N GLY A 130 3.25 -7.01 6.41
CA GLY A 130 3.19 -8.45 6.17
C GLY A 130 1.87 -9.09 6.57
N ILE A 131 0.76 -8.34 6.65
CA ILE A 131 -0.55 -8.83 7.11
C ILE A 131 -1.03 -10.02 6.28
N LEU A 132 -1.03 -9.88 4.95
CA LEU A 132 -1.44 -10.96 4.04
C LEU A 132 -0.45 -12.12 4.01
N GLN A 133 0.83 -11.87 4.34
CA GLN A 133 1.86 -12.92 4.45
C GLN A 133 1.65 -13.73 5.75
N ALA A 134 1.39 -13.04 6.86
CA ALA A 134 1.07 -13.62 8.15
C ALA A 134 -0.21 -14.45 8.09
N LEU A 135 -1.27 -13.96 7.43
CA LEU A 135 -2.51 -14.71 7.19
C LEU A 135 -2.30 -15.99 6.37
N ARG A 136 -1.19 -16.09 5.61
CA ARG A 136 -0.80 -17.30 4.88
C ARG A 136 0.09 -18.26 5.67
N GLY A 137 0.40 -17.96 6.92
CA GLY A 137 1.34 -18.75 7.72
C GLY A 137 2.79 -18.66 7.24
N ARG A 138 3.14 -17.67 6.41
CA ARG A 138 4.53 -17.36 6.03
C ARG A 138 4.93 -16.04 6.68
N PRO A 139 5.46 -16.05 7.91
CA PRO A 139 5.97 -14.83 8.52
C PRO A 139 7.07 -14.25 7.63
N ARG A 140 7.14 -12.91 7.57
CA ARG A 140 8.28 -12.25 6.95
C ARG A 140 9.55 -12.75 7.61
N ALA A 141 10.48 -13.29 6.83
CA ALA A 141 11.84 -13.41 7.29
C ALA A 141 12.31 -11.98 7.58
N ALA A 142 12.49 -11.66 8.86
CA ALA A 142 13.09 -10.41 9.27
C ALA A 142 14.44 -10.29 8.55
N ALA A 143 14.58 -9.24 7.74
CA ALA A 143 15.85 -8.87 7.16
C ALA A 143 16.70 -8.13 8.19
#